data_AF-A0A450XRF4-F1
#
_entry.id   AF-A0A450XRF4-F1
#
_cell.length_a   1.000
_cell.length_b   1.000
_cell.length_c   1.000
_cell.angle_alpha   90.00
_cell.angle_beta   90.00
_cell.angle_gamma   90.00
#
_symmetry.space_group_name_H-M   'P 1'
#
loop_
_entity.id
_entity.type
_entity.pdbx_description
1 polymer ?
#
loop_
_entity_poly.entity_id
_entity_poly.type
_entity_poly.pdbx_seq_one_letter_code
_entity_poly.pdbx_strand_id
1 'polypeptide(L)'
;MARLPRIVIPGYPHHVTQRGNRRSRVFFDEGDYALYLDLLSEAALKSETEIWSYCLMPNHVHLIAVPSDKNGLRETFADAHRRYTGYINARSIATGHFLVSMLCVEIHIRIRIMSVTLEKLEQDALKLPHQERAFLADRLLSSLGGEILDDIEEAWVIEAERRYREYREGRAEPIPASEVFAEADRLLG
;
A
#
# COMPACT_ATOMS: atom_id res chain seq x y z
N MET A 1 -25.95 -13.86 -3.59
CA MET A 1 -25.62 -13.39 -4.95
C MET A 1 -24.33 -14.08 -5.37
N ALA A 2 -24.31 -14.79 -6.50
CA ALA A 2 -23.10 -15.47 -6.96
C ALA A 2 -22.07 -14.41 -7.36
N ARG A 3 -20.91 -14.39 -6.68
CA ARG A 3 -19.79 -13.55 -7.11
C ARG A 3 -19.29 -14.08 -8.45
N LEU A 4 -19.12 -13.21 -9.43
CA LEU A 4 -18.47 -13.56 -10.70
C LEU A 4 -17.13 -14.25 -10.41
N PRO A 5 -16.82 -15.36 -11.11
CA PRO A 5 -15.54 -16.03 -10.96
C PRO A 5 -14.42 -15.03 -11.27
N ARG A 6 -13.42 -14.98 -10.38
CA ARG A 6 -12.27 -14.10 -10.54
C ARG A 6 -11.47 -14.58 -11.74
N ILE A 7 -11.21 -13.69 -12.68
CA ILE A 7 -10.37 -14.00 -13.85
C ILE A 7 -8.91 -13.80 -13.45
N VAL A 8 -8.10 -14.82 -13.68
CA VAL A 8 -6.64 -14.78 -13.51
C VAL A 8 -6.02 -15.02 -14.88
N ILE A 9 -5.18 -14.09 -15.32
CA ILE A 9 -4.50 -14.16 -16.63
C ILE A 9 -3.01 -14.37 -16.40
N PRO A 10 -2.45 -15.55 -16.73
CA PRO A 10 -1.02 -15.80 -16.64
C PRO A 10 -0.18 -14.73 -17.36
N GLY A 11 0.92 -14.30 -16.74
CA GLY A 11 1.88 -13.34 -17.32
C GLY A 11 1.44 -11.87 -17.33
N TYR A 12 0.26 -11.55 -16.81
CA TYR A 12 -0.23 -10.16 -16.72
C TYR A 12 -0.29 -9.65 -15.27
N PRO A 13 -0.04 -8.36 -15.02
CA PRO A 13 -0.14 -7.78 -13.70
C PRO A 13 -1.58 -7.67 -13.19
N HIS A 14 -1.77 -8.11 -11.95
CA HIS A 14 -3.03 -8.06 -11.22
C HIS A 14 -2.88 -7.17 -9.99
N HIS A 15 -3.79 -6.21 -9.83
CA HIS A 15 -3.92 -5.48 -8.58
C HIS A 15 -4.69 -6.33 -7.57
N VAL A 16 -3.99 -6.78 -6.55
CA VAL A 16 -4.55 -7.57 -5.46
C VAL A 16 -4.67 -6.68 -4.24
N THR A 17 -5.88 -6.61 -3.68
CA THR A 17 -6.09 -5.92 -2.41
C THR A 17 -6.65 -6.91 -1.39
N GLN A 18 -6.16 -6.83 -0.16
CA GLN A 18 -6.70 -7.57 0.96
C GLN A 18 -6.89 -6.61 2.11
N ARG A 19 -8.10 -6.60 2.68
CA ARG A 19 -8.48 -5.74 3.77
C ARG A 19 -8.95 -6.56 4.97
N GLY A 20 -8.63 -6.09 6.17
CA GLY A 20 -9.18 -6.62 7.40
C GLY A 20 -10.71 -6.53 7.38
N ASN A 21 -11.37 -7.53 7.95
CA ASN A 21 -12.83 -7.52 8.09
C ASN A 21 -13.24 -6.26 8.88
N ARG A 22 -14.33 -5.61 8.47
CA ARG A 22 -14.78 -4.32 9.04
C ARG A 22 -13.68 -3.24 9.12
N ARG A 23 -12.71 -3.27 8.19
CA ARG A 23 -11.55 -2.35 8.16
C ARG A 23 -10.66 -2.45 9.41
N SER A 24 -10.77 -3.55 10.16
CA SER A 24 -9.95 -3.82 11.34
C SER A 24 -8.47 -3.93 10.97
N ARG A 25 -7.63 -3.67 11.97
CA ARG A 25 -6.18 -3.80 11.88
C ARG A 25 -5.79 -5.25 11.58
N VAL A 26 -4.81 -5.44 10.70
CA VAL A 26 -4.23 -6.73 10.29
C VAL A 26 -2.76 -6.85 10.68
N PHE A 27 -2.04 -5.73 10.84
CA PHE A 27 -0.68 -5.66 11.37
C PHE A 27 -0.69 -4.91 12.70
N PHE A 28 -0.22 -5.55 13.78
CA PHE A 28 -0.35 -5.05 15.15
C PHE A 28 0.96 -4.46 15.69
N ASP A 29 2.09 -4.91 15.18
CA ASP A 29 3.44 -4.39 15.48
C ASP A 29 4.31 -4.34 14.21
N GLU A 30 5.51 -3.75 14.29
CA GLU A 30 6.43 -3.64 13.15
C GLU A 30 6.91 -5.01 12.63
N GLY A 31 7.09 -5.98 13.53
CA GLY A 31 7.53 -7.33 13.18
C GLY A 31 6.53 -8.07 12.29
N ASP A 32 5.25 -7.75 12.41
CA ASP A 32 4.21 -8.32 11.56
C ASP A 32 4.37 -8.00 10.07
N TYR A 33 4.84 -6.79 9.74
CA TYR A 33 5.05 -6.38 8.36
C TYR A 33 6.18 -7.18 7.71
N ALA A 34 7.31 -7.30 8.42
CA ALA A 34 8.45 -8.10 7.97
C ALA A 34 8.06 -9.57 7.80
N LEU A 35 7.40 -10.16 8.81
CA LEU A 35 6.92 -11.53 8.75
C LEU A 35 5.97 -11.75 7.57
N TYR A 36 5.04 -10.83 7.32
CA TYR A 36 4.11 -10.96 6.20
C TYR A 36 4.83 -10.95 4.85
N LEU A 37 5.83 -10.06 4.68
CA LEU A 37 6.63 -10.02 3.46
C LEU A 37 7.45 -11.30 3.26
N ASP A 38 8.03 -11.85 4.32
CA ASP A 38 8.78 -13.13 4.26
C ASP A 38 7.85 -14.27 3.82
N LEU A 39 6.69 -14.40 4.47
CA LEU A 39 5.70 -15.43 4.15
C LEU A 39 5.15 -15.29 2.72
N LEU A 40 4.90 -14.05 2.29
CA LEU A 40 4.46 -13.73 0.95
C LEU A 40 5.52 -14.09 -0.08
N SER A 41 6.78 -13.70 0.15
CA SER A 41 7.91 -13.99 -0.73
C SER A 41 8.08 -15.49 -0.93
N GLU A 42 8.06 -16.27 0.16
CA GLU A 42 8.13 -17.73 0.07
C GLU A 42 6.96 -18.35 -0.71
N ALA A 43 5.73 -17.88 -0.47
CA ALA A 43 4.54 -18.40 -1.14
C ALA A 43 4.52 -18.03 -2.63
N ALA A 44 4.95 -16.82 -2.96
CA ALA A 44 5.07 -16.29 -4.31
C ALA A 44 6.10 -17.07 -5.13
N LEU A 45 7.27 -17.35 -4.53
CA LEU A 45 8.30 -18.20 -5.15
C LEU A 45 7.80 -19.61 -5.42
N LYS A 46 7.10 -20.24 -4.46
CA LYS A 46 6.56 -21.60 -4.63
C LYS A 46 5.51 -21.71 -5.72
N SER A 47 4.75 -20.63 -5.94
CA SER A 47 3.63 -20.59 -6.90
C SER A 47 3.99 -19.83 -8.17
N GLU A 48 5.28 -19.55 -8.39
CA GLU A 48 5.81 -18.82 -9.55
C GLU A 48 5.03 -17.52 -9.85
N THR A 49 4.71 -16.77 -8.80
CA THR A 49 4.01 -15.48 -8.90
C THR A 49 4.99 -14.37 -8.59
N GLU A 50 5.24 -13.49 -9.55
CA GLU A 50 6.09 -12.33 -9.32
C GLU A 50 5.32 -11.25 -8.55
N ILE A 51 5.99 -10.59 -7.62
CA ILE A 51 5.46 -9.41 -6.92
C ILE A 51 6.26 -8.20 -7.39
N TRP A 52 5.62 -7.31 -8.17
CA TRP A 52 6.28 -6.13 -8.72
C TRP A 52 6.28 -4.94 -7.76
N SER A 53 5.23 -4.82 -6.95
CA SER A 53 5.14 -3.77 -5.93
C SER A 53 4.17 -4.15 -4.82
N TYR A 54 4.35 -3.53 -3.66
CA TYR A 54 3.48 -3.68 -2.50
C TYR A 54 3.33 -2.37 -1.73
N CYS A 55 2.20 -2.21 -1.06
CA CYS A 55 1.95 -1.19 -0.06
C CYS A 55 1.21 -1.85 1.11
N LEU A 56 1.80 -1.79 2.31
CA LEU A 56 1.25 -2.38 3.52
C LEU A 56 0.71 -1.27 4.42
N MET A 57 -0.57 -1.35 4.73
CA MET A 57 -1.26 -0.41 5.62
C MET A 57 -1.74 -1.18 6.84
N PRO A 58 -1.91 -0.54 8.01
CA PRO A 58 -2.28 -1.24 9.24
C PRO A 58 -3.51 -2.13 9.12
N ASN A 59 -4.45 -1.84 8.22
CA ASN A 59 -5.69 -2.58 8.02
C ASN A 59 -5.88 -3.18 6.61
N HIS A 60 -4.93 -3.02 5.68
CA HIS A 60 -5.03 -3.60 4.34
C HIS A 60 -3.68 -3.65 3.62
N VAL A 61 -3.63 -4.40 2.52
CA VAL A 61 -2.47 -4.49 1.63
C VAL A 61 -2.91 -4.29 0.19
N HIS A 62 -2.03 -3.67 -0.59
CA HIS A 62 -2.12 -3.56 -2.03
C HIS A 62 -0.88 -4.18 -2.66
N LEU A 63 -1.06 -5.05 -3.66
CA LEU A 63 0.03 -5.70 -4.37
C LEU A 63 -0.21 -5.65 -5.87
N ILE A 64 0.86 -5.54 -6.65
CA ILE A 64 0.86 -5.86 -8.07
C ILE A 64 1.54 -7.21 -8.23
N ALA A 65 0.76 -8.22 -8.60
CA ALA A 65 1.22 -9.61 -8.72
C ALA A 65 1.04 -10.13 -10.15
N VAL A 66 2.04 -10.84 -10.68
CA VAL A 66 2.04 -11.44 -12.01
C VAL A 66 2.14 -12.96 -11.85
N PRO A 67 1.04 -13.71 -11.99
CA PRO A 67 1.07 -15.15 -11.83
C PRO A 67 1.59 -15.84 -13.11
N SER A 68 2.39 -16.90 -12.99
CA SER A 68 2.80 -17.70 -14.15
C SER A 68 1.67 -18.57 -14.71
N ASP A 69 0.64 -18.87 -13.91
CA ASP A 69 -0.52 -19.66 -14.30
C ASP A 69 -1.86 -19.15 -13.71
N LYS A 70 -2.96 -19.85 -13.98
CA LYS A 70 -4.31 -19.44 -13.55
C LYS A 70 -4.55 -19.60 -12.04
N ASN A 71 -3.71 -20.36 -11.35
CA ASN A 71 -3.80 -20.66 -9.93
C ASN A 71 -2.79 -19.87 -9.09
N GLY A 72 -1.73 -19.30 -9.69
CA GLY A 72 -0.62 -18.65 -8.98
C GLY A 72 -1.06 -17.63 -7.92
N LEU A 73 -2.03 -16.77 -8.23
CA LEU A 73 -2.59 -15.83 -7.24
C LEU A 73 -3.29 -16.57 -6.09
N ARG A 74 -4.12 -17.57 -6.41
CA ARG A 74 -4.86 -18.33 -5.39
C ARG A 74 -3.89 -19.03 -4.45
N GLU A 75 -2.85 -19.64 -4.99
CA GLU A 75 -1.89 -20.45 -4.22
C GLU A 75 -0.98 -19.58 -3.37
N THR A 76 -0.42 -18.51 -3.96
CA THR A 76 0.40 -17.51 -3.26
C THR A 76 -0.35 -16.93 -2.06
N PHE A 77 -1.53 -16.37 -2.28
CA PHE A 77 -2.25 -15.67 -1.21
C PHE A 77 -2.91 -16.64 -0.23
N ALA A 78 -3.34 -17.84 -0.66
CA ALA A 78 -3.86 -18.83 0.28
C ALA A 78 -2.79 -19.32 1.26
N ASP A 79 -1.56 -19.60 0.81
CA ASP A 79 -0.49 -20.03 1.72
C ASP A 79 -0.03 -18.90 2.64
N ALA A 80 0.32 -17.74 2.07
CA ALA A 80 0.79 -16.58 2.84
C ALA A 80 -0.22 -16.17 3.92
N HIS A 81 -1.51 -16.05 3.55
CA HIS A 81 -2.54 -15.62 4.50
C HIS A 81 -2.84 -16.67 5.55
N ARG A 82 -2.85 -17.96 5.18
CA ARG A 82 -3.06 -19.03 6.15
C ARG A 82 -1.95 -19.04 7.21
N ARG A 83 -0.69 -18.93 6.78
CA ARG A 83 0.47 -18.92 7.69
C ARG A 83 0.48 -17.68 8.57
N TYR A 84 0.28 -16.51 7.98
CA TYR A 84 0.25 -15.25 8.72
C TYR A 84 -0.90 -15.21 9.73
N THR A 85 -2.11 -15.58 9.32
CA THR A 85 -3.27 -15.64 10.22
C THR A 85 -3.03 -16.66 11.35
N GLY A 86 -2.41 -17.80 11.05
CA GLY A 86 -2.04 -18.79 12.06
C GLY A 86 -1.08 -18.23 13.10
N TYR A 87 -0.05 -17.51 12.67
CA TYR A 87 0.91 -16.85 13.56
C TYR A 87 0.22 -15.81 14.47
N ILE A 88 -0.55 -14.90 13.87
CA ILE A 88 -1.26 -13.85 14.60
C ILE A 88 -2.24 -14.47 15.60
N ASN A 89 -3.02 -15.46 15.20
CA ASN A 89 -3.97 -16.13 16.09
C ASN A 89 -3.28 -16.82 17.27
N ALA A 90 -2.16 -17.52 17.03
CA ALA A 90 -1.38 -18.14 18.11
C ALA A 90 -0.87 -17.09 19.11
N ARG A 91 -0.38 -15.95 18.60
CA ARG A 91 0.09 -14.83 19.42
C ARG A 91 -1.06 -14.13 20.16
N SER A 92 -2.23 -13.99 19.55
CA SER A 92 -3.40 -13.37 20.17
C SER A 92 -4.06 -14.26 21.22
N ILE A 93 -4.06 -15.59 21.04
CA ILE A 93 -4.48 -16.53 22.09
C ILE A 93 -3.57 -16.41 23.32
N ALA A 94 -2.26 -16.26 23.13
CA ALA A 94 -1.31 -16.03 24.22
C ALA A 94 -1.56 -14.69 24.96
N THR A 95 -2.21 -13.71 24.33
CA THR A 95 -2.54 -12.40 24.92
C THR A 95 -4.04 -12.22 25.23
N GLY A 96 -4.87 -13.25 25.04
CA GLY A 96 -6.31 -13.25 25.37
C GLY A 96 -7.24 -12.59 24.34
N HIS A 97 -6.78 -12.28 23.12
CA HIS A 97 -7.61 -11.76 22.02
C HIS A 97 -7.90 -12.84 20.97
N PHE A 98 -9.15 -12.97 20.54
CA PHE A 98 -9.55 -13.92 19.48
C PHE A 98 -9.80 -13.17 18.18
N LEU A 99 -8.98 -13.41 17.14
CA LEU A 99 -9.16 -12.81 15.82
C LEU A 99 -9.88 -13.80 14.90
N VAL A 100 -11.08 -13.43 14.45
CA VAL A 100 -11.83 -14.17 13.43
C VAL A 100 -11.86 -13.38 12.14
N SER A 101 -11.44 -14.07 11.07
CA SER A 101 -11.56 -13.74 9.64
C SER A 101 -10.84 -12.47 9.15
N MET A 102 -9.59 -12.64 8.71
CA MET A 102 -9.04 -11.87 7.59
C MET A 102 -9.68 -12.40 6.30
N LEU A 103 -10.90 -11.97 5.99
CA LEU A 103 -11.48 -12.24 4.69
C LEU A 103 -12.12 -10.98 4.10
N CYS A 104 -11.30 -10.18 3.43
CA CYS A 104 -11.75 -9.47 2.25
C CYS A 104 -10.59 -9.34 1.27
N VAL A 105 -10.32 -10.40 0.50
CA VAL A 105 -9.51 -10.25 -0.72
C VAL A 105 -10.45 -9.62 -1.75
N GLU A 106 -10.48 -8.30 -1.84
CA GLU A 106 -11.00 -7.62 -3.02
C GLU A 106 -9.86 -7.56 -4.04
N ILE A 107 -9.78 -8.55 -4.92
CA ILE A 107 -9.02 -8.36 -6.15
C ILE A 107 -9.84 -7.36 -6.96
N HIS A 108 -9.60 -6.08 -6.77
CA HIS A 108 -10.01 -5.06 -7.72
C HIS A 108 -9.13 -5.27 -8.94
N ILE A 109 -9.60 -6.12 -9.85
CA ILE A 109 -9.02 -6.20 -11.19
C ILE A 109 -9.34 -4.87 -11.88
N ARG A 110 -8.56 -3.81 -11.58
CA ARG A 110 -8.31 -2.80 -12.59
C ARG A 110 -7.35 -3.45 -13.57
N ILE A 111 -7.91 -4.20 -14.53
CA ILE A 111 -7.21 -4.38 -15.80
C ILE A 111 -6.95 -2.94 -16.24
N ARG A 112 -5.70 -2.51 -16.22
CA ARG A 112 -5.32 -1.28 -16.90
C ARG A 112 -5.36 -1.65 -18.38
N ILE A 113 -6.57 -1.74 -18.93
CA ILE A 113 -6.78 -1.59 -20.36
C ILE A 113 -6.42 -0.14 -20.59
N MET A 114 -5.15 0.12 -20.86
CA MET A 114 -4.79 1.37 -21.49
C MET A 114 -5.49 1.31 -22.84
N SER A 115 -6.48 2.18 -23.03
CA SER A 115 -6.97 2.40 -24.39
C SER A 115 -5.77 2.87 -25.21
N VAL A 116 -5.76 2.58 -26.52
CA VAL A 116 -4.77 3.14 -27.46
C VAL A 116 -4.65 4.66 -27.28
N THR A 117 -5.74 5.31 -26.86
CA THR A 117 -5.78 6.72 -26.46
C THR A 117 -4.91 7.04 -25.25
N LEU A 118 -4.93 6.23 -24.20
CA LEU A 118 -4.14 6.45 -22.99
C LEU A 118 -2.63 6.25 -23.23
N GLU A 119 -2.25 5.27 -24.05
CA GLU A 119 -0.85 5.04 -24.45
C GLU A 119 -0.29 6.22 -25.25
N LYS A 120 -1.09 6.78 -26.16
CA LYS A 120 -0.72 7.99 -26.89
C LYS A 120 -0.54 9.19 -25.96
N LEU A 121 -1.47 9.39 -25.03
CA LEU A 121 -1.40 10.49 -24.06
C LEU A 121 -0.16 10.37 -23.15
N GLU A 122 0.20 9.15 -22.75
CA GLU A 122 1.42 8.90 -21.99
C GLU A 122 2.67 9.25 -22.80
N GLN A 123 2.77 8.79 -24.04
CA GLN A 123 3.89 9.10 -24.92
C GLN A 123 4.04 10.60 -25.16
N ASP A 124 2.92 11.31 -25.30
CA ASP A 124 2.95 12.76 -25.50
C ASP A 124 3.31 13.52 -24.21
N ALA A 125 2.82 13.07 -23.05
CA ALA A 125 3.20 13.61 -21.74
C ALA A 125 4.69 13.42 -21.43
N LEU A 126 5.28 12.30 -21.85
CA LEU A 126 6.71 12.02 -21.67
C LEU A 126 7.62 12.90 -22.53
N LYS A 127 7.11 13.44 -23.66
CA LYS A 127 7.84 14.41 -24.50
C LYS A 127 7.88 15.81 -23.90
N LEU A 128 7.03 16.11 -22.91
CA LEU A 128 7.00 17.42 -22.26
C LEU A 128 8.27 17.67 -21.44
N PRO A 129 8.71 18.94 -21.34
CA PRO A 129 9.73 19.35 -20.39
C PRO A 129 9.37 18.94 -18.95
N HIS A 130 10.38 18.71 -18.11
CA HIS A 130 10.17 18.23 -16.73
C HIS A 130 9.19 19.10 -15.93
N GLN A 131 9.25 20.42 -16.08
CA GLN A 131 8.36 21.36 -15.39
C GLN A 131 6.90 21.21 -15.82
N GLU A 132 6.65 21.13 -17.13
CA GLU A 132 5.29 20.96 -17.68
C GLU A 132 4.71 19.58 -17.34
N ARG A 133 5.55 18.54 -17.33
CA ARG A 133 5.15 17.20 -16.92
C ARG A 133 4.77 17.14 -15.44
N ALA A 134 5.53 17.81 -14.57
CA ALA A 134 5.21 17.91 -13.15
C ALA A 134 3.88 18.64 -12.92
N PHE A 135 3.66 19.75 -13.63
CA PHE A 135 2.40 20.49 -13.58
C PHE A 135 1.20 19.65 -14.07
N LEU A 136 1.38 18.90 -15.15
CA LEU A 136 0.35 17.99 -15.67
C LEU A 136 0.04 16.87 -14.65
N ALA A 137 1.06 16.28 -14.02
CA ALA A 137 0.90 15.25 -13.01
C ALA A 137 0.12 15.77 -11.80
N ASP A 138 0.46 16.96 -11.29
CA ASP A 138 -0.25 17.61 -10.16
C ASP A 138 -1.74 17.82 -10.47
N ARG A 139 -2.08 18.33 -11.65
CA ARG A 139 -3.47 18.51 -12.08
C ARG A 139 -4.22 17.19 -12.20
N LEU A 140 -3.60 16.17 -12.79
CA LEU A 140 -4.19 14.85 -12.92
C LEU A 140 -4.44 14.22 -11.55
N LEU A 141 -3.48 14.28 -10.64
CA LEU A 141 -3.63 13.81 -9.25
C LEU A 141 -4.75 14.54 -8.51
N SER A 142 -4.80 15.86 -8.61
CA SER A 142 -5.85 16.67 -7.99
C SER A 142 -7.24 16.33 -8.53
N SER A 143 -7.35 16.02 -9.83
CA SER A 143 -8.61 15.60 -10.45
C SER A 143 -9.08 14.21 -10.05
N LEU A 144 -8.21 13.38 -9.44
CA LEU A 144 -8.56 12.04 -8.96
C LEU A 144 -9.13 12.07 -7.53
N GLY A 145 -9.11 13.22 -6.86
CA GLY A 145 -9.66 13.42 -5.52
C GLY A 145 -11.19 13.46 -5.54
N GLY A 146 -11.82 12.31 -5.25
CA GLY A 146 -13.11 12.28 -4.57
C GLY A 146 -12.86 12.24 -3.06
N GLU A 147 -13.69 12.95 -2.29
CA GLU A 147 -13.73 13.04 -0.82
C GLU A 147 -12.98 11.90 -0.12
N ILE A 148 -11.76 12.15 0.38
CA ILE A 148 -11.01 11.49 1.47
C ILE A 148 -9.57 12.03 1.36
N LEU A 149 -9.34 13.27 1.81
CA LEU A 149 -8.03 13.77 2.25
C LEU A 149 -8.20 14.95 3.23
N ASP A 150 -9.37 15.60 3.25
CA ASP A 150 -9.67 16.75 4.12
C ASP A 150 -9.30 16.50 5.59
N ASP A 151 -9.69 15.36 6.18
CA ASP A 151 -9.42 15.08 7.60
C ASP A 151 -7.92 15.01 7.95
N ILE A 152 -7.07 14.55 7.02
CA ILE A 152 -5.63 14.41 7.26
C ILE A 152 -4.94 15.73 6.98
N GLU A 153 -5.25 16.40 5.87
CA GLU A 153 -4.69 17.73 5.58
C GLU A 153 -5.07 18.74 6.66
N GLU A 154 -6.32 18.73 7.14
CA GLU A 154 -6.77 19.58 8.24
C GLU A 154 -6.03 19.26 9.55
N ALA A 155 -5.85 17.98 9.88
CA ALA A 155 -5.07 17.58 11.05
C ALA A 155 -3.59 18.02 10.96
N TRP A 156 -2.99 17.97 9.76
CA TRP A 156 -1.63 18.46 9.53
C TRP A 156 -1.52 19.98 9.66
N VAL A 157 -2.50 20.72 9.13
CA VAL A 157 -2.57 22.17 9.28
C VAL A 157 -2.70 22.56 10.76
N ILE A 158 -3.59 21.90 11.51
CA ILE A 158 -3.76 22.12 12.95
C ILE A 158 -2.46 21.86 13.70
N GLU A 159 -1.78 20.74 13.43
CA GLU A 159 -0.53 20.39 14.11
C GLU A 159 0.62 21.34 13.73
N ALA A 160 0.72 21.75 12.47
CA ALA A 160 1.72 22.71 12.00
C ALA A 160 1.55 24.08 12.67
N GLU A 161 0.32 24.58 12.76
CA GLU A 161 0.01 25.84 13.47
C GLU A 161 0.33 25.75 14.97
N ARG A 162 0.01 24.62 15.61
CA ARG A 162 0.35 24.37 17.02
C ARG A 162 1.87 24.44 17.25
N ARG A 163 2.65 23.70 16.45
CA ARG A 163 4.12 23.67 16.57
C ARG A 163 4.76 25.02 16.28
N TYR A 164 4.26 25.75 15.28
CA TYR A 164 4.76 27.08 14.97
C TYR A 164 4.50 28.06 16.13
N ARG A 165 3.35 27.96 16.79
CA ARG A 165 3.03 28.75 17.98
C ARG A 165 3.95 28.41 19.15
N GLU A 166 4.17 27.12 19.41
CA GLU A 166 5.10 26.66 20.46
C GLU A 166 6.53 27.14 20.22
N TYR A 167 7.00 27.10 18.98
CA TYR A 167 8.29 27.67 18.60
C TYR A 167 8.35 29.19 18.85
N ARG A 168 7.34 29.94 18.38
CA ARG A 168 7.28 31.40 18.57
C ARG A 168 7.21 31.84 20.02
N GLU A 169 6.58 31.03 20.87
CA GLU A 169 6.48 31.28 22.32
C GLU A 169 7.67 30.73 23.10
N GLY A 170 8.68 30.16 22.43
CA GLY A 170 9.89 29.62 23.04
C GLY A 170 9.67 28.32 23.83
N ARG A 171 8.55 27.63 23.59
CA ARG A 171 8.18 26.34 24.21
C ARG A 171 8.67 25.13 23.43
N ALA A 172 9.18 25.34 22.21
CA ALA A 172 9.80 24.31 21.38
C ALA A 172 11.20 24.74 20.93
N GLU A 173 12.17 23.83 21.02
CA GLU A 173 13.53 24.07 20.56
C GLU A 173 13.66 23.84 19.05
N PRO A 174 14.19 24.80 18.27
CA PRO A 174 14.46 24.58 16.86
C PRO A 174 15.67 23.67 16.68
N ILE A 175 15.58 22.76 15.72
CA ILE A 175 16.73 21.98 15.25
C ILE A 175 17.30 22.70 14.02
N PRO A 176 18.61 22.99 13.96
CA PRO A 176 19.23 23.56 12.78
C PRO A 176 19.02 22.68 11.55
N ALA A 177 18.66 23.30 10.42
CA ALA A 177 18.38 22.57 9.18
C ALA A 177 19.56 21.67 8.75
N SER A 178 20.79 22.12 8.97
CA SER A 178 22.01 21.33 8.70
C SER A 178 22.05 20.01 9.46
N GLU A 179 21.56 19.97 10.70
CA GLU A 179 21.51 18.75 11.51
C GLU A 179 20.41 17.81 11.03
N VAL A 180 19.25 18.36 10.66
CA VAL A 180 18.14 17.59 10.08
C VAL A 180 18.57 16.92 8.77
N PHE A 181 19.25 17.65 7.88
CA PHE A 181 19.75 17.09 6.62
C PHE A 181 20.84 16.04 6.84
N ALA A 182 21.79 16.27 7.75
CA ALA A 182 22.83 15.30 8.07
C ALA A 182 22.30 14.01 8.72
N GLU A 183 21.18 14.07 9.45
CA GLU A 183 20.49 12.89 9.98
C GLU A 183 19.71 12.16 8.89
N ALA A 184 19.01 12.91 8.02
CA ALA A 184 18.28 12.33 6.89
C ALA A 184 19.22 11.58 5.93
N ASP A 185 20.36 12.16 5.58
CA ASP A 185 21.38 11.52 4.73
C ASP A 185 21.93 10.24 5.37
N ARG A 186 22.14 10.23 6.70
CA ARG A 186 22.57 9.04 7.44
C ARG A 186 21.54 7.91 7.45
N LEU A 187 20.24 8.25 7.51
CA LEU A 187 19.15 7.28 7.50
C LEU A 187 18.87 6.74 6.10
N LEU A 188 19.16 7.52 5.05
CA LEU A 188 18.81 7.18 3.68
C LEU A 188 19.92 6.47 2.90
N GLY A 189 21.17 6.51 3.37
CA GLY A 189 22.29 5.74 2.81
C GLY A 189 22.90 6.35 1.56
#